data_AF-A0A8D2P8I6-F1
#
_entry.id   AF-A0A8D2P8I6-F1
#
_cell.length_a   1.000
_cell.length_b   1.000
_cell.length_c   1.000
_cell.angle_alpha   90.00
_cell.angle_beta   90.00
_cell.angle_gamma   90.00
#
_symmetry.space_group_name_H-M   'P 1'
#
loop_
_entity.id
_entity.type
_entity.pdbx_description
1 polymer ?
#
loop_
_entity_poly.entity_id
_entity_poly.type
_entity_poly.pdbx_seq_one_letter_code
_entity_poly.pdbx_strand_id
1 'polypeptide(L)'
;MVLLGEFRTLYHFDKLGSPSFWGVMTLGGVFGFAIGYVTGLQIKFTSPLTHNVSGTAKACAQTVLAVIYFEETKSFLWWTSNLMVLGGSFAYTWVKGLEMRKVQEDPNVKSGERNDTGV
;
A
#
# COMPACT_ATOMS: atom_id res chain seq x y z
N MET A 1 -34.58 -2.61 1.65
CA MET A 1 -33.52 -2.09 2.53
C MET A 1 -33.59 -0.56 2.62
N VAL A 2 -33.59 0.19 1.50
CA VAL A 2 -33.77 1.67 1.50
C VAL A 2 -35.11 2.17 2.12
N LEU A 3 -36.18 1.38 2.05
CA LEU A 3 -37.53 1.74 2.53
C LEU A 3 -37.84 1.37 3.99
N LEU A 4 -36.96 0.64 4.69
CA LEU A 4 -37.32 -0.15 5.90
C LEU A 4 -36.69 0.34 7.22
N GLY A 5 -36.14 1.55 7.28
CA GLY A 5 -35.72 2.16 8.56
C GLY A 5 -34.42 2.96 8.50
N GLU A 6 -33.54 2.67 7.53
CA GLU A 6 -32.24 3.34 7.38
C GLU A 6 -32.40 4.84 7.06
N PHE A 7 -33.44 5.21 6.31
CA PHE A 7 -33.75 6.60 5.99
C PHE A 7 -34.21 7.41 7.22
N ARG A 8 -34.95 6.78 8.15
CA ARG A 8 -35.38 7.43 9.39
C ARG A 8 -34.20 7.60 10.35
N THR A 9 -33.30 6.62 10.41
CA THR A 9 -32.06 6.67 11.19
C THR A 9 -31.11 7.74 10.65
N LEU A 10 -30.96 7.85 9.32
CA LEU A 10 -30.20 8.93 8.70
C LEU A 10 -30.85 10.28 9.03
N TYR A 11 -32.15 10.46 8.83
CA TYR A 11 -32.82 11.74 9.10
C TYR A 11 -32.70 12.20 10.57
N HIS A 12 -32.67 11.26 11.52
CA HIS A 12 -32.42 11.55 12.95
C HIS A 12 -30.95 11.72 13.31
N PHE A 13 -30.02 11.58 12.37
CA PHE A 13 -28.61 11.74 12.62
C PHE A 13 -28.26 13.22 12.73
N ASP A 14 -28.03 13.66 13.97
CA ASP A 14 -27.82 15.04 14.40
C ASP A 14 -26.68 15.77 13.65
N LYS A 15 -25.71 15.02 13.11
CA LYS A 15 -24.55 15.57 12.39
C LYS A 15 -24.72 15.69 10.88
N LEU A 16 -25.86 15.30 10.30
CA LEU A 16 -26.12 15.44 8.87
C LEU A 16 -26.02 16.89 8.39
N GLY A 17 -26.40 17.86 9.22
CA GLY A 17 -26.31 19.28 8.90
C GLY A 17 -24.96 19.92 9.25
N SER A 18 -24.03 19.18 9.86
CA SER A 18 -22.78 19.76 10.36
C SER A 18 -21.78 19.96 9.22
N PRO A 19 -21.31 21.20 8.96
CA PRO A 19 -20.30 21.46 7.93
C PRO A 19 -18.95 20.84 8.28
N SER A 20 -18.64 20.66 9.57
CA SER A 20 -17.43 19.97 10.02
C SER A 20 -17.47 18.48 9.66
N PHE A 21 -18.63 17.83 9.83
CA PHE A 21 -18.82 16.42 9.44
C PHE A 21 -18.61 16.21 7.94
N TRP A 22 -19.22 17.05 7.11
CA TRP A 22 -19.02 17.00 5.66
C TRP A 22 -17.61 17.39 5.24
N GLY A 23 -16.97 18.31 5.97
CA GLY A 23 -15.57 18.68 5.78
C GLY A 23 -14.63 17.49 5.95
N VAL A 24 -14.70 16.80 7.10
CA VAL A 24 -13.86 15.61 7.35
C VAL A 24 -14.21 14.44 6.43
N MET A 25 -15.50 14.27 6.07
CA MET A 25 -15.96 13.26 5.13
C MET A 25 -15.39 13.48 3.72
N THR A 26 -15.52 14.71 3.20
CA THR A 26 -15.03 15.07 1.87
C THR A 26 -13.50 14.98 1.83
N LEU A 27 -12.82 15.46 2.87
CA LEU A 27 -11.37 15.37 2.99
C LEU A 27 -10.88 13.92 3.00
N GLY A 28 -11.54 13.04 3.78
CA GLY A 28 -11.27 11.61 3.77
C GLY A 28 -11.49 10.98 2.40
N GLY A 29 -12.55 11.38 1.68
CA GLY A 29 -12.82 10.95 0.31
C GLY A 29 -11.73 11.37 -0.68
N VAL A 30 -11.26 12.62 -0.60
CA VAL A 30 -10.17 13.14 -1.44
C VAL A 30 -8.88 12.38 -1.21
N PHE A 31 -8.48 12.16 0.05
CA PHE A 31 -7.30 11.38 0.38
C PHE A 31 -7.45 9.91 -0.03
N GLY A 32 -8.61 9.30 0.17
CA GLY A 32 -8.90 7.95 -0.28
C GLY A 32 -8.75 7.78 -1.78
N PHE A 33 -9.30 8.73 -2.56
CA PHE A 33 -9.14 8.76 -4.01
C PHE A 33 -7.67 8.93 -4.42
N ALA A 34 -6.95 9.86 -3.80
CA ALA A 34 -5.52 10.10 -4.08
C ALA A 34 -4.67 8.86 -3.78
N ILE A 35 -4.90 8.19 -2.64
CA ILE A 35 -4.21 6.95 -2.29
C ILE A 35 -4.51 5.85 -3.32
N GLY A 36 -5.76 5.73 -3.78
CA GLY A 36 -6.14 4.79 -4.82
C GLY A 36 -5.41 5.05 -6.14
N TYR A 37 -5.34 6.31 -6.55
CA TYR A 37 -4.61 6.71 -7.76
C TYR A 37 -3.11 6.41 -7.67
N VAL A 38 -2.47 6.81 -6.58
CA VAL A 38 -1.03 6.56 -6.34
C VAL A 38 -0.73 5.07 -6.25
N THR A 39 -1.60 4.28 -5.61
CA THR A 39 -1.50 2.82 -5.57
C THR A 39 -1.50 2.21 -6.97
N GLY A 40 -2.41 2.67 -7.84
CA GLY A 40 -2.47 2.24 -9.23
C GLY A 40 -1.18 2.59 -10.01
N LEU A 41 -0.65 3.80 -9.82
CA LEU A 41 0.63 4.20 -10.41
C LEU A 41 1.79 3.34 -9.90
N GLN A 42 1.85 3.07 -8.60
CA GLN A 42 2.89 2.24 -7.99
C GLN A 42 2.90 0.83 -8.59
N ILE A 43 1.72 0.21 -8.76
CA ILE A 43 1.59 -1.10 -9.42
C ILE A 43 2.06 -1.03 -10.87
N LYS A 44 1.68 0.03 -11.61
CA LYS A 44 2.02 0.21 -13.02
C LYS A 44 3.53 0.36 -13.27
N PHE A 45 4.24 1.10 -12.40
CA PHE A 45 5.67 1.37 -12.56
C PHE A 45 6.59 0.34 -11.88
N THR A 46 6.05 -0.54 -11.04
CA THR A 46 6.83 -1.59 -10.37
C THR A 46 6.32 -2.97 -10.78
N SER A 47 5.55 -3.64 -9.92
CA SER A 47 4.77 -4.83 -10.22
C SER A 47 3.71 -5.03 -9.13
N PRO A 48 2.64 -5.80 -9.39
CA PRO A 48 1.70 -6.20 -8.35
C PRO A 48 2.38 -6.88 -7.15
N LEU A 49 3.45 -7.64 -7.38
CA LEU A 49 4.21 -8.31 -6.32
C LEU A 49 4.99 -7.30 -5.45
N THR A 50 5.68 -6.36 -6.08
CA THR A 50 6.44 -5.30 -5.38
C THR A 50 5.51 -4.39 -4.58
N HIS A 51 4.34 -4.04 -5.12
CA HIS A 51 3.32 -3.28 -4.40
C HIS A 51 2.84 -4.02 -3.13
N ASN A 52 2.57 -5.33 -3.23
CA ASN A 52 2.14 -6.11 -2.06
C ASN A 52 3.23 -6.20 -0.99
N VAL A 53 4.48 -6.49 -1.37
CA VAL A 53 5.60 -6.54 -0.41
C VAL A 53 5.82 -5.17 0.24
N SER A 54 5.78 -4.09 -0.56
CA SER A 54 5.87 -2.72 -0.05
C SER A 54 4.72 -2.35 0.88
N GLY A 55 3.50 -2.79 0.58
CA GLY A 55 2.32 -2.59 1.43
C GLY A 55 2.46 -3.26 2.79
N THR A 56 2.90 -4.51 2.81
CA THR A 56 3.18 -5.25 4.06
C THR A 56 4.28 -4.57 4.88
N ALA A 57 5.38 -4.16 4.24
CA ALA A 57 6.47 -3.45 4.91
C ALA A 57 5.99 -2.12 5.50
N LYS A 58 5.18 -1.35 4.76
CA LYS A 58 4.60 -0.08 5.22
C LYS A 58 3.72 -0.29 6.44
N ALA A 59 2.81 -1.27 6.41
CA ALA A 59 1.93 -1.57 7.53
C ALA A 59 2.72 -2.01 8.77
N CYS A 60 3.72 -2.88 8.59
CA CYS A 60 4.58 -3.37 9.68
C CYS A 60 5.46 -2.24 10.27
N ALA A 61 6.00 -1.36 9.43
CA ALA A 61 6.74 -0.19 9.90
C ALA A 61 5.80 0.76 10.69
N GLN A 62 4.57 0.95 10.20
CA GLN A 62 3.57 1.77 10.87
C GLN A 62 3.19 1.20 12.24
N THR A 63 3.01 -0.12 12.38
CA THR A 63 2.70 -0.75 13.68
C THR A 63 3.86 -0.63 14.66
N VAL A 64 5.10 -0.87 14.22
CA VAL A 64 6.30 -0.72 15.06
C VAL A 64 6.46 0.72 15.53
N LEU A 65 6.33 1.69 14.63
CA LEU A 65 6.42 3.11 14.97
C LEU A 65 5.33 3.53 15.96
N ALA A 66 4.10 3.05 15.78
CA ALA A 66 3.00 3.32 16.70
C ALA A 66 3.27 2.76 18.10
N VAL A 67 3.77 1.52 18.20
CA VAL A 67 4.10 0.90 19.50
C VAL A 67 5.20 1.67 20.22
N ILE A 68 6.22 2.15 19.51
CA ILE A 68 7.28 2.98 20.09
C ILE A 68 6.71 4.33 20.55
N TYR A 69 5.90 4.98 19.72
CA TYR A 69 5.35 6.32 20.02
C TYR A 69 4.35 6.31 21.18
N PHE A 70 3.49 5.28 21.26
CA PHE A 70 2.50 5.13 22.33
C PHE A 70 3.06 4.41 23.57
N GLU A 71 4.38 4.13 23.61
CA GLU A 71 5.07 3.42 24.70
C GLU A 71 4.40 2.10 25.09
N GLU A 72 3.85 1.39 24.10
CA GLU A 72 3.11 0.16 24.35
C GLU A 72 4.07 -1.01 24.57
N THR A 73 3.91 -1.75 25.67
CA THR A 73 4.75 -2.92 25.95
C THR A 73 4.20 -4.15 25.23
N LYS A 74 4.96 -4.64 24.24
CA LYS A 74 4.65 -5.86 23.47
C LYS A 74 5.58 -7.01 23.85
N SER A 75 5.11 -8.23 23.63
CA SER A 75 5.89 -9.44 23.87
C SER A 75 7.11 -9.53 22.95
N PHE A 76 8.16 -10.23 23.40
CA PHE A 76 9.36 -10.45 22.60
C PHE A 76 9.06 -11.13 21.26
N LEU A 77 8.12 -12.08 21.22
CA LEU A 77 7.67 -12.73 19.99
C LEU A 77 7.06 -11.76 18.97
N TRP A 78 6.35 -10.73 19.45
CA TRP A 78 5.77 -9.72 18.58
C TRP A 78 6.88 -8.88 17.92
N TRP A 79 7.92 -8.53 18.68
CA TRP A 79 9.09 -7.82 18.16
C TRP A 79 9.85 -8.64 17.13
N THR A 80 10.16 -9.90 17.43
CA THR A 80 10.87 -10.77 16.47
C THR A 80 10.06 -11.02 15.20
N SER A 81 8.74 -11.16 15.30
CA SER A 81 7.85 -11.29 14.14
C SER A 81 7.87 -10.05 13.24
N ASN A 82 7.71 -8.84 13.80
CA ASN A 82 7.76 -7.61 13.01
C ASN A 82 9.15 -7.39 12.39
N LEU A 83 10.23 -7.65 13.15
CA LEU A 83 11.59 -7.56 12.63
C LEU A 83 11.85 -8.55 11.48
N MET A 84 11.34 -9.77 11.59
CA MET A 84 11.44 -10.77 10.52
C MET A 84 10.70 -10.32 9.25
N VAL A 85 9.50 -9.74 9.38
CA VAL A 85 8.73 -9.23 8.23
C VAL A 85 9.41 -8.03 7.57
N LEU A 86 9.93 -7.09 8.36
CA LEU A 86 10.68 -5.94 7.85
C LEU A 86 11.98 -6.38 7.17
N GLY A 87 12.74 -7.29 7.80
CA GLY A 87 13.98 -7.84 7.26
C GLY A 87 13.75 -8.62 5.96
N GLY A 88 12.73 -9.48 5.92
CA GLY A 88 12.37 -10.23 4.71
C GLY A 88 11.94 -9.31 3.56
N SER A 89 11.15 -8.28 3.86
CA SER A 89 10.74 -7.28 2.86
C SER A 89 11.93 -6.48 2.32
N PHE A 90 12.88 -6.13 3.19
CA PHE A 90 14.11 -5.44 2.81
C PHE A 90 15.01 -6.33 1.94
N ALA A 91 15.24 -7.58 2.35
CA ALA A 91 16.05 -8.54 1.60
C ALA A 91 15.48 -8.80 0.19
N TYR A 92 14.16 -8.97 0.09
CA TYR A 92 13.49 -9.10 -1.20
C TYR A 92 13.72 -7.87 -2.09
N THR A 93 13.54 -6.67 -1.52
CA THR A 93 13.73 -5.41 -2.26
C THR A 93 15.18 -5.24 -2.71
N TRP A 94 16.15 -5.65 -1.88
CA TRP A 94 17.57 -5.63 -2.21
C TRP A 94 17.90 -6.53 -3.40
N VAL A 95 17.49 -7.79 -3.36
CA VAL A 95 17.70 -8.74 -4.46
C VAL A 95 17.02 -8.25 -5.74
N LYS A 96 15.77 -7.81 -5.65
CA LYS A 96 15.04 -7.29 -6.81
C LYS A 96 15.70 -6.03 -7.38
N GLY A 97 16.24 -5.15 -6.53
CA GLY A 97 16.99 -3.98 -6.95
C GLY A 97 18.27 -4.34 -7.71
N LEU A 98 18.99 -5.38 -7.25
CA LEU A 98 20.16 -5.89 -7.97
C LEU A 98 19.80 -6.53 -9.32
N GLU A 99 18.72 -7.31 -9.38
CA GLU A 99 18.21 -7.86 -10.64
C GLU A 99 17.85 -6.78 -11.65
N MET A 100 17.17 -5.72 -11.20
CA MET A 100 16.80 -4.60 -12.08
C MET A 100 18.03 -3.83 -12.59
N ARG A 101 19.06 -3.63 -11.75
CA ARG A 101 20.32 -2.99 -12.16
C ARG A 101 21.08 -3.83 -13.19
N LYS A 102 21.15 -5.15 -12.99
CA LYS A 102 21.84 -6.06 -13.92
C LYS A 102 21.18 -6.10 -15.29
N VAL A 103 19.84 -6.05 -15.34
CA VAL A 103 19.09 -5.96 -16.61
C VAL A 103 19.32 -4.63 -17.33
N GLN A 104 19.62 -3.54 -16.62
CA GLN A 104 19.92 -2.24 -17.24
C GLN A 104 21.35 -2.15 -17.79
N GLU A 105 22.30 -2.88 -17.21
CA GLU A 105 23.71 -2.87 -17.61
C GLU A 105 23.99 -3.71 -18.88
N ASP A 106 23.09 -4.64 -19.23
CA ASP A 106 23.11 -5.42 -20.48
C ASP A 106 22.03 -4.93 -21.51
N PRO A 107 22.20 -3.77 -22.17
CA PRO A 107 21.26 -3.34 -23.22
C PRO A 107 21.44 -4.10 -24.55
N ASN A 108 22.50 -4.92 -24.71
CA ASN A 108 22.89 -5.47 -26.02
C ASN A 108 22.22 -6.80 -26.42
N VAL A 109 21.50 -7.50 -25.52
CA VAL A 109 20.96 -8.83 -25.85
C VAL A 109 19.53 -8.76 -26.44
N LYS A 110 18.76 -7.69 -26.18
CA LYS A 110 17.35 -7.63 -26.61
C LYS A 110 17.11 -7.24 -28.08
N SER A 111 18.14 -6.93 -28.87
CA SER A 111 17.97 -6.67 -30.31
C SER A 111 18.04 -7.95 -31.17
N GLY A 112 18.38 -9.11 -30.60
CA GLY A 112 18.57 -10.36 -31.36
C GLY A 112 17.33 -11.28 -31.45
N GLU A 113 16.45 -11.27 -30.46
CA GLU A 113 15.37 -12.28 -30.36
C GLU A 113 14.04 -11.89 -31.04
N ARG A 114 13.94 -10.70 -31.65
CA ARG A 114 12.74 -10.28 -32.40
C ARG A 114 12.77 -10.60 -33.90
N ASN A 115 13.84 -11.22 -34.42
CA ASN A 115 13.99 -11.45 -35.85
C ASN A 115 13.92 -12.94 -36.27
N ASP A 116 13.52 -13.85 -35.38
CA ASP A 116 13.53 -15.31 -35.64
C ASP A 116 12.15 -15.98 -35.49
N THR A 117 11.05 -15.23 -35.61
CA THR A 117 9.68 -15.78 -35.62
C THR A 117 8.80 -15.12 -36.67
N GLY A 118 9.27 -15.12 -37.93
CA GLY A 118 8.49 -14.58 -39.04
C GLY A 118 8.95 -15.05 -40.41
N VAL A 119 8.91 -16.37 -40.63
CA VAL A 119 8.60 -16.94 -41.96
C VAL A 119 7.09 -17.04 -42.06
#